data_AF-A0A174GR59-F1
#
_entry.id   AF-A0A174GR59-F1
#
_cell.length_a   1.000
_cell.length_b   1.000
_cell.length_c   1.000
_cell.angle_alpha   90.00
_cell.angle_beta   90.00
_cell.angle_gamma   90.00
#
_symmetry.space_group_name_H-M   'P 1'
#
loop_
_entity.id
_entity.type
_entity.pdbx_description
1 polymer ?
#
loop_
_entity_poly.entity_id
_entity_poly.type
_entity_poly.pdbx_seq_one_letter_code
_entity_poly.pdbx_strand_id
1 'polypeptide(L)'
;MSFTLKYNNGTIFDPINFRNASNLTAENIVTYMEEKAEEMQVPMQLSIDTVKEGGLLGKKYPCVVIKHPNPPQEYFTNVIVINGSTVNFFFFGNSKANYVTNRAKQREGTILGGILNAVSGSDEMAWQQEKVWHEQVYEVFMACTQS
;
A
#
# COMPACT_ATOMS: atom_id res chain seq x y z
N MET A 1 -13.03 -6.23 5.49
CA MET A 1 -13.23 -6.38 4.02
C MET A 1 -12.45 -7.61 3.60
N SER A 2 -12.91 -8.42 2.63
CA SER A 2 -12.08 -9.53 2.12
C SER A 2 -11.19 -8.99 0.99
N PHE A 3 -9.89 -8.82 1.22
CA PHE A 3 -8.95 -8.44 0.17
C PHE A 3 -8.84 -9.57 -0.86
N THR A 4 -8.96 -9.23 -2.14
CA THR A 4 -8.77 -10.18 -3.25
C THR A 4 -7.89 -9.51 -4.30
N LEU A 5 -6.79 -10.14 -4.73
CA LEU A 5 -5.85 -9.54 -5.68
C LEU A 5 -6.53 -9.14 -7.00
N LYS A 6 -7.63 -9.77 -7.41
CA LYS A 6 -8.42 -9.33 -8.58
C LYS A 6 -8.89 -7.87 -8.50
N TYR A 7 -9.09 -7.33 -7.30
CA TYR A 7 -9.62 -5.98 -7.06
C TYR A 7 -8.55 -5.00 -6.59
N ASN A 8 -7.27 -5.34 -6.75
CA ASN A 8 -6.20 -4.38 -6.50
C ASN A 8 -6.20 -3.30 -7.60
N ASN A 9 -5.84 -2.07 -7.25
CA ASN A 9 -5.77 -0.95 -8.20
C ASN A 9 -4.43 -0.88 -8.95
N GLY A 10 -3.57 -1.90 -8.78
CA GLY A 10 -2.18 -2.05 -9.27
C GLY A 10 -1.14 -2.07 -8.13
N THR A 11 0.13 -2.08 -8.50
CA THR A 11 1.26 -2.10 -7.56
C THR A 11 1.70 -0.69 -7.15
N ILE A 12 2.02 -0.53 -5.87
CA ILE A 12 2.51 0.74 -5.31
C ILE A 12 4.00 0.92 -5.62
N PHE A 13 4.77 -0.11 -5.31
CA PHE A 13 6.22 -0.19 -5.49
C PHE A 13 6.58 -1.53 -6.11
N ASP A 14 7.81 -1.62 -6.63
CA ASP A 14 8.34 -2.89 -7.09
C ASP A 14 8.41 -3.90 -5.94
N PRO A 15 8.14 -5.19 -6.20
CA PRO A 15 8.25 -6.22 -5.17
C PRO A 15 9.67 -6.30 -4.59
N ILE A 16 9.76 -6.46 -3.28
CA ILE A 16 11.04 -6.58 -2.56
C ILE A 16 11.28 -8.05 -2.24
N ASN A 17 12.49 -8.54 -2.55
CA ASN A 17 12.92 -9.90 -2.25
C ASN A 17 13.89 -9.91 -1.06
N PHE A 18 13.53 -10.62 -0.01
CA PHE A 18 14.35 -10.79 1.19
C PHE A 18 15.21 -12.04 1.09
N ARG A 19 16.52 -11.92 1.32
CA ARG A 19 17.44 -13.07 1.33
C ARG A 19 17.18 -14.01 2.52
N ASN A 20 16.74 -13.47 3.65
CA ASN A 20 16.31 -14.24 4.80
C ASN A 20 14.86 -13.87 5.14
N ALA A 21 13.96 -14.84 4.97
CA ALA A 21 12.52 -14.66 5.20
C ALA A 21 12.03 -15.26 6.52
N SER A 22 12.92 -15.78 7.37
CA SER A 22 12.53 -16.52 8.59
C SER A 22 11.69 -15.67 9.55
N ASN A 23 11.91 -14.36 9.55
CA ASN A 23 11.19 -13.40 10.42
C ASN A 23 10.22 -12.50 9.63
N LEU A 24 9.98 -12.79 8.34
CA LEU A 24 9.10 -12.00 7.49
C LEU A 24 7.65 -12.45 7.69
N THR A 25 7.05 -12.03 8.80
CA THR A 25 5.64 -12.28 9.13
C THR A 25 4.85 -10.98 9.17
N ALA A 26 3.52 -11.07 9.08
CA ALA A 26 2.67 -9.88 9.15
C ALA A 26 2.75 -9.23 10.53
N GLU A 27 2.86 -10.04 11.58
CA GLU A 27 3.02 -9.62 12.97
C GLU A 27 4.31 -8.81 13.15
N ASN A 28 5.45 -9.33 12.69
CA ASN A 28 6.73 -8.64 12.81
C ASN A 28 6.74 -7.35 11.98
N ILE A 29 6.18 -7.36 10.77
CA ILE A 29 6.06 -6.14 9.96
C ILE A 29 5.21 -5.09 10.69
N VAL A 30 4.06 -5.47 11.27
CA VAL A 30 3.23 -4.52 12.04
C VAL A 30 4.03 -3.95 13.21
N THR A 31 4.65 -4.79 14.03
CA THR A 31 5.43 -4.33 15.20
C THR A 31 6.54 -3.36 14.80
N TYR A 32 7.37 -3.71 13.82
CA TYR A 32 8.48 -2.85 13.40
C TYR A 32 8.00 -1.58 12.72
N MET A 33 6.93 -1.64 11.93
CA MET A 33 6.38 -0.45 11.29
C MET A 33 5.68 0.46 12.30
N GLU A 34 5.03 -0.06 13.33
CA GLU A 34 4.44 0.76 14.41
C GLU A 34 5.52 1.57 15.13
N GLU A 35 6.58 0.90 15.60
CA GLU A 35 7.71 1.55 16.26
C GLU A 35 8.37 2.60 15.36
N LYS A 36 8.62 2.24 14.09
CA LYS A 36 9.30 3.13 13.14
C LYS A 36 8.43 4.30 12.70
N ALA A 37 7.12 4.09 12.56
CA ALA A 37 6.19 5.15 12.20
C ALA A 37 6.04 6.18 13.32
N GLU A 38 6.07 5.75 14.57
CA GLU A 38 6.08 6.66 15.72
C GLU A 38 7.35 7.51 15.72
N GLU A 39 8.52 6.89 15.52
CA GLU A 39 9.81 7.59 15.43
C GLU A 39 9.85 8.60 14.27
N MET A 40 9.34 8.21 13.10
CA MET A 40 9.29 9.05 11.89
C MET A 40 8.10 10.01 11.86
N GLN A 41 7.23 9.98 12.87
CA GLN A 41 6.01 10.78 12.98
C GLN A 41 5.06 10.63 11.77
N VAL A 42 4.97 9.43 11.21
CA VAL A 42 4.09 9.11 10.08
C VAL A 42 2.78 8.53 10.59
N PRO A 43 1.62 9.17 10.33
CA PRO A 43 0.35 8.69 10.83
C PRO A 43 -0.09 7.42 10.10
N MET A 44 -0.24 6.30 10.82
CA MET A 44 -0.74 5.05 10.25
C MET A 44 -1.56 4.23 11.24
N GLN A 45 -2.58 3.58 10.70
CA GLN A 45 -3.34 2.54 11.37
C GLN A 45 -3.02 1.21 10.68
N LEU A 46 -2.41 0.29 11.43
CA LEU A 46 -2.01 -1.02 10.93
C LEU A 46 -2.97 -2.11 11.40
N SER A 47 -3.14 -3.13 10.58
CA SER A 47 -3.87 -4.34 10.93
C SER A 47 -3.41 -5.51 10.08
N ILE A 48 -3.58 -6.73 10.58
CA ILE A 48 -3.25 -7.96 9.87
C ILE A 48 -4.52 -8.51 9.23
N ASP A 49 -4.43 -8.97 7.98
CA ASP A 49 -5.50 -9.65 7.28
C ASP A 49 -4.92 -10.72 6.32
N THR A 50 -5.76 -11.26 5.46
CA THR A 50 -5.39 -12.17 4.38
C THR A 50 -5.92 -11.67 3.04
N VAL A 51 -5.10 -11.76 2.01
CA VAL A 51 -5.51 -11.52 0.63
C VAL A 51 -5.74 -12.84 -0.09
N LYS A 52 -6.81 -12.93 -0.88
CA LYS A 52 -7.11 -14.07 -1.75
C LYS A 52 -6.59 -13.84 -3.16
N GLU A 53 -5.95 -14.85 -3.73
CA GLU A 53 -5.58 -14.91 -5.15
C GLU A 53 -6.33 -16.07 -5.82
N GLY A 54 -7.14 -15.76 -6.84
CA GLY A 54 -7.92 -16.75 -7.59
C GLY A 54 -9.35 -16.95 -7.09
N GLY A 55 -9.99 -18.03 -7.56
CA GLY A 55 -11.40 -18.37 -7.30
C GLY A 55 -11.61 -19.21 -6.04
N LEU A 56 -12.57 -20.15 -6.09
CA LEU A 56 -12.99 -20.96 -4.94
C LEU A 56 -11.86 -21.77 -4.26
N LEU A 57 -10.83 -22.16 -5.02
CA LEU A 57 -9.61 -22.84 -4.54
C LEU A 57 -8.39 -21.90 -4.53
N GLY A 58 -8.64 -20.60 -4.45
CA GLY A 58 -7.61 -19.58 -4.48
C GLY A 58 -6.65 -19.65 -3.29
N LYS A 59 -5.41 -19.24 -3.51
CA LYS A 59 -4.40 -19.13 -2.45
C LYS A 59 -4.76 -17.97 -1.54
N LYS A 60 -4.37 -18.08 -0.27
CA LYS A 60 -4.44 -17.00 0.70
C LYS A 60 -3.04 -16.64 1.12
N TYR A 61 -2.76 -15.34 1.17
CA TYR A 61 -1.49 -14.82 1.65
C TYR A 61 -1.74 -13.91 2.85
N PRO A 62 -0.93 -13.97 3.91
CA PRO A 62 -0.98 -13.00 4.98
C PRO A 62 -0.62 -11.62 4.42
N CYS A 63 -1.30 -10.59 4.91
CA CYS A 63 -1.00 -9.22 4.53
C CYS A 63 -1.10 -8.25 5.71
N VAL A 64 -0.39 -7.14 5.58
CA VAL A 64 -0.53 -5.97 6.45
C VAL A 64 -1.34 -4.92 5.71
N VAL A 65 -2.38 -4.43 6.36
CA VAL A 65 -3.30 -3.41 5.86
C VAL A 65 -2.98 -2.12 6.58
N ILE A 66 -2.65 -1.08 5.81
CA ILE A 66 -2.18 0.20 6.32
C ILE A 66 -3.10 1.31 5.80
N LYS A 67 -3.71 2.04 6.72
CA LYS A 67 -4.61 3.16 6.44
C LYS A 67 -4.12 4.43 7.11
N HIS A 68 -4.43 5.58 6.51
CA HIS A 68 -4.25 6.85 7.19
C HIS A 68 -5.35 6.97 8.27
N PRO A 69 -5.03 7.31 9.52
CA PRO A 69 -6.00 7.31 10.62
C PRO A 69 -7.06 8.42 10.51
N ASN A 70 -6.68 9.60 10.03
CA ASN A 70 -7.61 10.72 9.81
C ASN A 70 -7.23 11.55 8.57
N PRO A 71 -7.43 11.04 7.35
CA PRO A 71 -7.03 11.75 6.15
C PRO A 71 -8.07 12.84 5.81
N PRO A 72 -7.64 13.95 5.18
CA PRO A 72 -8.55 15.03 4.74
C PRO A 72 -9.60 14.57 3.71
N GLN A 73 -9.30 13.50 2.97
CA GLN A 73 -10.22 12.79 2.08
C GLN A 73 -9.93 11.29 2.15
N GLU A 74 -10.80 10.45 1.59
CA GLU A 74 -10.54 9.00 1.55
C GLU A 74 -9.31 8.73 0.66
N TYR A 75 -8.27 8.12 1.25
CA TYR A 75 -7.05 7.68 0.58
C TYR A 75 -7.16 6.20 0.20
N PHE A 76 -6.35 5.76 -0.75
CA PHE A 76 -6.15 4.32 -0.94
C PHE A 76 -5.61 3.65 0.33
N THR A 77 -5.99 2.39 0.48
CA THR A 77 -5.39 1.52 1.50
C THR A 77 -4.13 0.89 0.91
N ASN A 78 -2.99 1.00 1.61
CA ASN A 78 -1.80 0.23 1.27
C ASN A 78 -1.96 -1.18 1.81
N VAL A 79 -1.66 -2.19 0.99
CA VAL A 79 -1.67 -3.59 1.41
C VAL A 79 -0.33 -4.22 1.05
N ILE A 80 0.40 -4.63 2.09
CA ILE A 80 1.66 -5.35 1.99
C ILE A 80 1.35 -6.84 2.01
N VAL A 81 1.58 -7.53 0.89
CA VAL A 81 1.30 -8.97 0.75
C VAL A 81 2.58 -9.75 0.84
N ILE A 82 2.61 -10.71 1.76
CA ILE A 82 3.78 -11.56 2.04
C ILE A 82 3.59 -12.88 1.30
N ASN A 83 4.47 -13.15 0.33
CA ASN A 83 4.49 -14.37 -0.46
C ASN A 83 5.87 -15.02 -0.37
N GLY A 84 6.06 -15.88 0.63
CA GLY A 84 7.35 -16.49 0.91
C GLY A 84 8.40 -15.42 1.26
N SER A 85 9.47 -15.34 0.47
CA SER A 85 10.53 -14.33 0.62
C SER A 85 10.26 -13.00 -0.09
N THR A 86 9.11 -12.87 -0.75
CA THR A 86 8.77 -11.69 -1.55
C THR A 86 7.65 -10.89 -0.89
N VAL A 87 7.86 -9.59 -0.77
CA VAL A 87 6.85 -8.63 -0.32
C VAL A 87 6.35 -7.84 -1.52
N ASN A 88 5.03 -7.78 -1.68
CA ASN A 88 4.36 -7.03 -2.74
C ASN A 88 3.54 -5.90 -2.14
N PHE A 89 3.51 -4.75 -2.79
CA PHE A 89 2.76 -3.57 -2.33
C PHE A 89 1.61 -3.27 -3.29
N PHE A 90 0.38 -3.27 -2.79
CA PHE A 90 -0.82 -3.03 -3.58
C PHE A 90 -1.69 -1.92 -3.01
N PHE A 91 -2.31 -1.14 -3.90
CA PHE A 91 -3.41 -0.25 -3.50
C PHE A 91 -4.75 -0.97 -3.56
N PHE A 92 -5.57 -0.77 -2.53
CA PHE A 92 -6.95 -1.24 -2.44
C PHE A 92 -7.90 -0.11 -2.07
N GLY A 93 -9.18 -0.30 -2.38
CA GLY A 93 -10.24 0.67 -2.10
C GLY A 93 -10.32 1.77 -3.14
N ASN A 94 -10.85 2.92 -2.75
CA ASN A 94 -10.97 4.10 -3.61
C ASN A 94 -10.24 5.27 -2.95
N SER A 95 -9.61 6.11 -3.76
CA SER A 95 -9.22 7.46 -3.36
C SER A 95 -10.22 8.47 -3.92
N LYS A 96 -10.72 9.37 -3.08
CA LYS A 96 -11.64 10.43 -3.54
C LYS A 96 -10.93 11.45 -4.44
N ALA A 97 -9.65 11.73 -4.19
CA ALA A 97 -8.83 12.57 -5.06
C ALA A 97 -8.59 11.90 -6.42
N ASN A 98 -8.45 10.57 -6.44
CA ASN A 98 -8.25 9.82 -7.68
C ASN A 98 -9.56 9.55 -8.45
N TYR A 99 -10.72 9.54 -7.80
CA TYR A 99 -12.02 9.25 -8.45
C TYR A 99 -12.37 10.27 -9.56
N VAL A 100 -12.03 11.55 -9.37
CA VAL A 100 -12.27 12.60 -10.38
C VAL A 100 -11.37 12.45 -11.60
N THR A 101 -10.20 11.83 -11.41
CA THR A 101 -9.13 11.81 -12.41
C THR A 101 -9.06 10.49 -13.21
N ASN A 102 -9.42 9.35 -12.62
CA ASN A 102 -9.01 8.04 -13.14
C ASN A 102 -10.03 7.28 -13.99
N ARG A 103 -11.00 7.95 -14.60
CA ARG A 103 -11.78 7.33 -15.69
C ARG A 103 -11.01 7.20 -17.02
N ALA A 104 -9.79 7.74 -17.13
CA ALA A 104 -9.14 7.90 -18.43
C ALA A 104 -7.85 7.08 -18.70
N LYS A 105 -7.01 6.67 -17.72
CA LYS A 105 -5.64 6.23 -18.06
C LYS A 105 -5.00 5.14 -17.16
N GLN A 106 -5.71 4.05 -16.85
CA GLN A 106 -5.11 2.86 -16.21
C GLN A 106 -4.30 1.98 -17.19
N ARG A 107 -3.31 2.54 -17.90
CA ARG A 107 -2.31 1.77 -18.64
C ARG A 107 -0.99 2.53 -18.65
N GLU A 108 -0.09 2.19 -17.72
CA GLU A 108 1.38 2.18 -17.81
C GLU A 108 2.04 2.40 -16.42
N GLY A 109 2.84 1.42 -15.97
CA GLY A 109 3.78 1.58 -14.83
C GLY A 109 3.25 1.35 -13.40
N THR A 110 4.14 1.51 -12.41
CA THR A 110 3.78 1.57 -10.98
C THR A 110 2.81 2.73 -10.78
N ILE A 111 1.80 2.55 -9.92
CA ILE A 111 0.69 3.51 -9.81
C ILE A 111 1.19 4.93 -9.44
N LEU A 112 2.22 5.01 -8.60
CA LEU A 112 2.83 6.30 -8.22
C LEU A 112 3.44 7.04 -9.43
N GLY A 113 3.97 6.31 -10.42
CA GLY A 113 4.48 6.88 -11.67
C GLY A 113 3.41 7.15 -12.72
N GLY A 114 2.41 6.25 -12.85
CA GLY A 114 1.35 6.33 -13.85
C GLY A 114 0.26 7.37 -13.55
N ILE A 115 -0.05 7.64 -12.28
CA ILE A 115 -1.10 8.60 -11.90
C ILE A 115 -0.64 10.07 -12.06
N LEU A 116 0.66 10.35 -12.06
CA LEU A 116 1.20 11.72 -12.18
C LEU A 116 0.78 12.46 -13.45
N ASN A 117 0.45 11.75 -14.52
CA ASN A 117 0.16 12.35 -15.83
C ASN A 117 -1.32 12.75 -16.03
N ALA A 118 -2.19 12.60 -15.02
CA ALA A 118 -3.63 12.73 -15.21
C ALA A 118 -4.30 13.82 -14.33
N VAL A 119 -3.69 14.25 -13.24
CA VAL A 119 -4.37 15.11 -12.24
C VAL A 119 -4.27 16.59 -12.62
N SER A 120 -5.38 17.34 -12.54
CA SER A 120 -5.41 18.79 -12.78
C SER A 120 -6.30 19.50 -11.75
N GLY A 121 -5.83 20.63 -11.20
CA GLY A 121 -6.67 21.58 -10.45
C GLY A 121 -6.79 21.29 -8.95
N SER A 122 -7.96 21.52 -8.35
CA SER A 122 -8.18 21.37 -6.89
C SER A 122 -7.91 19.96 -6.34
N ASP A 123 -8.08 18.94 -7.19
CA ASP A 123 -7.81 17.55 -6.83
C ASP A 123 -6.31 17.21 -6.89
N GLU A 124 -5.48 18.07 -7.50
CA GLU A 124 -4.04 17.91 -7.57
C GLU A 124 -3.39 18.02 -6.20
N MET A 125 -3.72 19.06 -5.42
CA MET A 125 -3.17 19.22 -4.08
C MET A 125 -3.60 18.08 -3.15
N ALA A 126 -4.87 17.66 -3.22
CA ALA A 126 -5.39 16.53 -2.47
C ALA A 126 -4.66 15.22 -2.84
N TRP A 127 -4.41 15.03 -4.14
CA TRP A 127 -3.64 13.88 -4.63
C TRP A 127 -2.17 13.93 -4.21
N GLN A 128 -1.51 15.09 -4.25
CA GLN A 128 -0.13 15.22 -3.81
C GLN A 128 0.01 14.89 -2.31
N GLN A 129 -0.94 15.30 -1.48
CA GLN A 129 -0.95 14.95 -0.05
C GLN A 129 -1.08 13.44 0.17
N GLU A 130 -1.96 12.78 -0.58
CA GLU A 130 -2.11 11.33 -0.54
C GLU A 130 -0.82 10.62 -1.01
N LYS A 131 -0.21 11.09 -2.10
CA LYS A 131 1.05 10.57 -2.64
C LYS A 131 2.18 10.64 -1.62
N VAL A 132 2.37 11.79 -0.99
CA VAL A 132 3.40 12.00 0.03
C VAL A 132 3.21 11.00 1.17
N TRP A 133 1.96 10.78 1.61
CA TRP A 133 1.71 9.81 2.66
C TRP A 133 2.06 8.37 2.24
N HIS A 134 1.73 7.97 1.00
CA HIS A 134 2.12 6.65 0.49
C HIS A 134 3.63 6.47 0.37
N GLU A 135 4.37 7.52 -0.02
CA GLU A 135 5.83 7.52 -0.04
C GLU A 135 6.39 7.39 1.38
N GLN A 136 5.84 8.12 2.35
CA GLN A 136 6.24 8.00 3.77
C GLN A 136 5.98 6.59 4.34
N VAL A 137 4.84 5.96 4.01
CA VAL A 137 4.57 4.57 4.42
C VAL A 137 5.64 3.61 3.90
N TYR A 138 6.11 3.83 2.66
CA TYR A 138 7.18 3.03 2.08
C TYR A 138 8.53 3.30 2.71
N GLU A 139 8.87 4.56 2.98
CA GLU A 139 10.09 4.92 3.68
C GLU A 139 10.16 4.29 5.08
N VAL A 140 9.04 4.30 5.81
CA VAL A 140 8.92 3.58 7.10
C VAL A 140 9.20 2.09 6.92
N PHE A 141 8.55 1.44 5.94
CA PHE A 141 8.81 0.02 5.67
C PHE A 141 10.29 -0.22 5.34
N MET A 142 10.88 0.58 4.45
CA MET A 142 12.27 0.43 4.05
C MET A 142 13.24 0.62 5.22
N ALA A 143 12.96 1.53 6.15
CA ALA A 143 13.75 1.71 7.36
C ALA A 143 13.74 0.48 8.27
N CYS A 144 12.63 -0.27 8.33
CA CYS A 144 12.55 -1.56 9.05
C CYS A 144 13.38 -2.67 8.39
N THR A 145 13.73 -2.54 7.10
CA THR A 145 14.49 -3.57 6.36
C THR A 145 15.99 -3.36 6.34
N GLN A 146 16.46 -2.17 6.75
CA GLN A 146 17.87 -1.79 6.77
C GLN A 146 18.50 -1.85 8.17
N SER A 147 17.74 -2.33 9.17
CA SER A 147 18.17 -2.47 10.57
C SER A 147 18.84 -3.81 10.85
#